data_AF-A0A661SNQ9-F1
#
_entry.id   AF-A0A661SNQ9-F1
#
_cell.length_a   1.000
_cell.length_b   1.000
_cell.length_c   1.000
_cell.angle_alpha   90.00
_cell.angle_beta   90.00
_cell.angle_gamma   90.00
#
_symmetry.space_group_name_H-M   'P 1'
#
loop_
_entity.id
_entity.type
_entity.pdbx_description
1 polymer ?
#
loop_
_entity_poly.entity_id
_entity_poly.type
_entity_poly.pdbx_seq_one_letter_code
_entity_poly.pdbx_strand_id
1 'polypeptide(L)'
;METPDSESAISKKRDKFFRGFARRRPFVRKIGTFTQFSISVPGDSPGSYTRWAKVVNLRGKTVRMYHDTYDKTGRFIHRGVKVPRPERHVI
;
A
#
# COMPACT_ATOMS: atom_id res chain seq x y z
N MET A 1 -23.52 -10.23 0.27
CA MET A 1 -23.10 -10.73 -1.05
C MET A 1 -21.89 -9.90 -1.49
N GLU A 2 -20.67 -10.38 -1.24
CA GLU A 2 -19.46 -9.77 -1.83
C GLU A 2 -19.43 -10.19 -3.30
N THR A 3 -19.48 -9.25 -4.24
CA THR A 3 -19.51 -9.57 -5.68
C THR A 3 -18.13 -10.04 -6.14
N PRO A 4 -18.03 -11.09 -6.99
CA PRO A 4 -16.77 -11.66 -7.45
C PRO A 4 -15.85 -10.64 -8.16
N ASP A 5 -16.42 -9.56 -8.69
CA ASP A 5 -15.69 -8.45 -9.32
C ASP A 5 -14.82 -7.66 -8.33
N SER A 6 -15.25 -7.57 -7.06
CA SER A 6 -14.61 -6.77 -6.02
C SER A 6 -13.30 -7.39 -5.55
N GLU A 7 -13.28 -8.70 -5.30
CA GLU A 7 -12.06 -9.42 -4.93
C GLU A 7 -11.03 -9.42 -6.07
N SER A 8 -11.50 -9.58 -7.31
CA SER A 8 -10.67 -9.48 -8.52
C SER A 8 -9.99 -8.11 -8.64
N ALA A 9 -10.73 -7.01 -8.39
CA ALA A 9 -10.19 -5.65 -8.43
C ALA A 9 -9.15 -5.39 -7.32
N ILE A 10 -9.43 -5.82 -6.09
CA ILE A 10 -8.52 -5.70 -4.94
C ILE A 10 -7.23 -6.48 -5.20
N SER A 11 -7.33 -7.71 -5.72
CA SER A 11 -6.19 -8.56 -6.05
C SER A 11 -5.32 -7.93 -7.15
N LYS A 12 -5.92 -7.43 -8.23
CA LYS A 12 -5.18 -6.70 -9.29
C LYS A 12 -4.42 -5.49 -8.74
N LYS A 13 -5.03 -4.71 -7.83
CA LYS A 13 -4.36 -3.55 -7.21
C LYS A 13 -3.25 -3.98 -6.26
N ARG A 14 -3.44 -5.06 -5.50
CA ARG A 14 -2.43 -5.68 -4.63
C ARG A 14 -1.20 -6.07 -5.44
N ASP A 15 -1.39 -6.85 -6.50
CA ASP A 15 -0.30 -7.38 -7.31
C ASP A 15 0.42 -6.25 -8.05
N LYS A 16 -0.31 -5.26 -8.58
CA LYS A 16 0.29 -4.05 -9.17
C LYS A 16 1.09 -3.24 -8.15
N PHE A 17 0.61 -3.12 -6.91
CA PHE A 17 1.32 -2.40 -5.86
C PHE A 17 2.61 -3.13 -5.48
N PHE A 18 2.55 -4.43 -5.22
CA PHE A 18 3.72 -5.21 -4.83
C PHE A 18 4.72 -5.44 -5.97
N ARG A 19 4.30 -5.43 -7.24
CA ARG A 19 5.23 -5.51 -8.39
C ARG A 19 6.28 -4.39 -8.37
N GLY A 20 5.95 -3.22 -7.82
CA GLY A 20 6.87 -2.10 -7.66
C GLY A 20 7.93 -2.30 -6.57
N PHE A 21 7.84 -3.37 -5.79
CA PHE A 21 8.73 -3.66 -4.67
C PHE A 21 9.27 -5.09 -4.80
N ALA A 22 10.56 -5.22 -5.12
CA ALA A 22 11.22 -6.52 -5.25
C ALA A 22 10.96 -7.43 -4.02
N ARG A 23 10.76 -8.73 -4.26
CA ARG A 23 10.49 -9.86 -3.30
C ARG A 23 10.67 -9.52 -1.81
N ARG A 24 9.76 -8.73 -1.24
CA ARG A 24 9.73 -8.37 0.19
C ARG A 24 8.42 -8.83 0.79
N ARG A 25 8.43 -9.12 2.09
CA ARG A 25 7.28 -9.66 2.81
C ARG A 25 6.11 -8.68 2.73
N PRO A 26 5.09 -8.95 1.90
CA PRO A 26 3.93 -8.10 1.82
C PRO A 26 3.05 -8.36 3.05
N PHE A 27 2.38 -7.32 3.52
CA PHE A 27 1.38 -7.43 4.57
C PHE A 27 0.04 -6.93 4.05
N VAL A 28 -1.01 -7.71 4.29
CA VAL A 28 -2.38 -7.40 3.88
C VAL A 28 -3.27 -7.46 5.12
N ARG A 29 -4.07 -6.43 5.34
CA ARG A 29 -4.98 -6.33 6.49
C ARG A 29 -6.31 -5.72 6.08
N LYS A 30 -7.42 -6.34 6.45
CA LYS A 30 -8.76 -5.74 6.37
C LYS A 30 -8.96 -4.74 7.53
N ILE A 31 -9.57 -3.59 7.23
CA ILE A 31 -9.88 -2.50 8.16
C ILE A 31 -11.32 -2.06 7.87
N GLY A 32 -12.30 -2.68 8.52
CA GLY A 32 -13.72 -2.51 8.17
C GLY A 32 -13.96 -2.84 6.69
N THR A 33 -14.50 -1.89 5.93
CA THR A 33 -14.77 -2.01 4.48
C THR A 33 -13.57 -1.67 3.59
N PHE A 34 -12.38 -1.50 4.18
CA PHE A 34 -11.15 -1.20 3.46
C PHE A 34 -10.14 -2.34 3.56
N THR A 35 -9.26 -2.43 2.58
CA THR A 35 -8.12 -3.33 2.59
C THR A 35 -6.84 -2.51 2.50
N GLN A 36 -5.94 -2.71 3.46
CA GLN A 36 -4.61 -2.14 3.47
C GLN A 36 -3.60 -3.16 2.96
N PHE A 37 -2.78 -2.72 2.00
CA PHE A 37 -1.56 -3.37 1.57
C PHE A 37 -0.37 -2.59 2.11
N SER A 38 0.62 -3.27 2.67
CA SER A 38 1.85 -2.61 3.09
C SER A 38 3.08 -3.45 2.87
N ILE A 39 4.22 -2.79 2.71
CA ILE A 39 5.51 -3.42 2.47
C ILE A 39 6.61 -2.54 3.08
N SER A 40 7.54 -3.17 3.79
CA SER A 40 8.70 -2.49 4.37
C SER A 40 9.88 -2.59 3.40
N VAL A 41 10.56 -1.48 3.19
CA VAL A 41 11.75 -1.35 2.34
C VAL A 41 12.90 -0.78 3.18
N PRO A 42 14.13 -1.31 3.13
CA PRO A 42 15.29 -0.64 3.71
C PRO A 42 15.39 0.80 3.18
N GLY A 43 15.72 1.73 4.07
CA GLY A 43 16.05 3.10 3.74
C GLY A 43 17.53 3.26 3.42
N ASP A 44 17.93 4.51 3.15
CA ASP A 44 19.31 4.83 2.73
C ASP A 44 20.31 4.67 3.88
N SER A 45 19.86 4.81 5.14
CA SER A 45 20.70 4.59 6.32
C SER A 45 20.62 3.14 6.80
N PRO A 46 21.74 2.49 7.17
CA PRO A 46 21.73 1.13 7.71
C PRO A 46 20.75 0.96 8.86
N GLY A 47 19.89 -0.05 8.76
CA GLY A 47 18.84 -0.36 9.75
C GLY A 47 17.56 0.49 9.63
N SER A 48 17.61 1.65 8.97
CA SER A 48 16.41 2.43 8.68
C SER A 48 15.51 1.72 7.67
N TYR A 49 14.20 1.99 7.71
CA TYR A 49 13.27 1.44 6.73
C TYR A 49 12.09 2.37 6.49
N THR A 50 11.53 2.27 5.30
CA THR A 50 10.30 2.93 4.91
C THR A 50 9.20 1.88 4.74
N ARG A 51 8.06 2.07 5.39
CA ARG A 51 6.86 1.24 5.20
C ARG A 51 5.91 1.94 4.25
N TRP A 52 5.78 1.41 3.04
CA TRP A 52 4.75 1.86 2.10
C TRP A 52 3.41 1.23 2.46
N ALA A 53 2.35 2.02 2.40
CA ALA A 53 0.99 1.58 2.63
C ALA A 53 0.05 2.11 1.54
N LYS A 54 -0.82 1.24 1.04
CA LYS A 54 -1.92 1.56 0.13
C LYS A 54 -3.21 1.02 0.73
N VAL A 55 -4.22 1.87 0.83
CA VAL A 55 -5.56 1.51 1.30
C VAL A 55 -6.53 1.61 0.14
N VAL A 56 -7.28 0.54 -0.09
CA VAL A 56 -8.32 0.44 -1.12
C VAL A 56 -9.67 0.17 -0.47
N ASN A 57 -10.76 0.64 -1.08
CA ASN A 57 -12.12 0.26 -0.68
C ASN A 57 -12.54 -1.08 -1.33
N LEU A 58 -13.75 -1.55 -1.02
CA LEU A 58 -14.33 -2.77 -1.60
C LEU A 58 -14.35 -2.80 -3.14
N ARG A 59 -14.41 -1.63 -3.80
CA ARG A 59 -14.39 -1.50 -5.26
C ARG A 59 -12.98 -1.44 -5.85
N GLY A 60 -11.94 -1.60 -5.05
CA GLY A 60 -10.53 -1.48 -5.48
C GLY A 60 -10.05 -0.05 -5.74
N LYS A 61 -10.85 0.99 -5.43
CA LYS A 61 -10.42 2.39 -5.53
C LYS A 61 -9.40 2.67 -4.44
N THR A 62 -8.25 3.23 -4.82
CA THR A 62 -7.26 3.71 -3.83
C THR A 62 -7.80 4.93 -3.11
N VAL A 63 -7.97 4.83 -1.80
CA VAL A 63 -8.44 5.94 -0.95
C VAL A 63 -7.29 6.64 -0.24
N ARG A 64 -6.22 5.90 0.08
CA ARG A 64 -5.01 6.46 0.71
C ARG A 64 -3.76 5.76 0.19
N MET A 65 -2.69 6.52 0.02
CA MET A 65 -1.36 5.98 -0.19
C MET A 65 -0.37 6.86 0.57
N TYR A 66 0.47 6.25 1.37
CA TYR A 66 1.47 6.95 2.18
C TYR A 66 2.68 6.06 2.41
N HIS A 67 3.75 6.65 2.91
CA HIS A 67 4.89 5.92 3.42
C HIS A 67 5.34 6.51 4.75
N ASP A 68 5.67 5.63 5.69
CA ASP A 68 6.20 5.97 6.99
C ASP A 68 7.68 5.61 7.03
N THR A 69 8.54 6.56 7.38
CA THR A 69 9.97 6.31 7.52
C THR A 69 10.30 6.12 8.99
N TYR A 70 11.11 5.09 9.27
CA TYR A 70 11.55 4.71 10.60
C TYR A 70 13.08 4.68 10.63
N ASP A 71 13.65 5.08 11.76
CA ASP A 71 15.08 4.95 11.98
C ASP A 71 15.48 3.49 12.29
N LYS A 72 16.78 3.26 12.54
CA LYS A 72 17.33 1.94 12.86
C LYS A 72 16.80 1.33 14.16
N THR A 73 16.20 2.13 15.04
CA THR A 73 15.59 1.67 16.29
C THR A 73 14.10 1.36 16.13
N GLY A 74 13.53 1.61 14.94
CA GLY A 74 12.10 1.51 14.69
C GLY A 74 11.31 2.74 15.15
N ARG A 75 11.97 3.85 15.50
CA ARG A 75 11.29 5.11 15.85
C ARG A 75 10.79 5.77 14.57
N PHE A 76 9.53 6.20 14.60
CA PHE A 76 8.91 6.95 13.52
C PHE A 76 9.61 8.30 13.33
N ILE A 77 10.02 8.59 12.08
CA ILE A 77 10.63 9.85 11.68
C ILE A 77 9.58 10.76 11.03
N HIS A 78 8.91 10.29 9.96
CA HIS A 78 7.91 11.08 9.25
C HIS A 78 6.94 10.21 8.44
N ARG A 79 5.85 10.83 7.97
CA ARG A 79 4.91 10.27 7.00
C ARG A 79 4.85 11.14 5.74
N GLY A 80 5.19 10.57 4.59
CA GLY A 80 4.93 11.19 3.29
C GLY A 80 3.63 10.69 2.70
N VAL A 81 2.70 11.60 2.40
CA VAL A 81 1.41 11.26 1.77
C VAL A 81 1.55 11.35 0.25
N LYS A 82 1.22 10.27 -0.47
CA LYS A 82 1.02 10.31 -1.92
C LYS A 82 -0.46 10.48 -2.20
N VAL A 83 -0.85 11.69 -2.58
CA VAL A 83 -2.21 11.95 -3.04
C VAL A 83 -2.48 11.06 -4.26
N PRO A 84 -3.51 10.19 -4.22
CA PRO A 84 -3.88 9.42 -5.39
C PRO A 84 -4.28 10.41 -6.49
N ARG A 85 -3.53 10.46 -7.59
CA ARG A 85 -3.99 11.18 -8.79
C ARG A 85 -5.33 10.55 -9.23
N PRO A 86 -6.26 11.32 -9.82
CA PRO A 86 -7.45 10.76 -10.45
C PRO A 86 -7.01 9.59 -11.35
N GLU A 87 -7.66 8.43 -11.23
CA GLU A 87 -7.38 7.31 -12.12
C GLU A 87 -7.71 7.78 -13.54
N ARG A 88 -6.68 8.02 -14.37
CA ARG A 88 -6.86 8.25 -15.79
C ARG A 88 -7.43 6.96 -16.37
N HIS A 89 -8.74 6.95 -16.67
CA HIS A 89 -9.28 6.02 -17.62
C HIS A 89 -8.72 6.43 -18.98
N VAL A 90 -7.76 5.66 -19.48
CA VAL A 90 -7.45 5.68 -20.91
C VAL A 90 -8.62 4.95 -21.55
N ILE A 91 -9.44 5.70 -22.28
CA ILE A 91 -10.59 5.23 -23.06
C ILE A 91 -10.05 4.44 -24.24
#